data_AF-A0A930DMI7-F1
#
_entry.id   AF-A0A930DMI7-F1
#
_cell.length_a   1.000
_cell.length_b   1.000
_cell.length_c   1.000
_cell.angle_alpha   90.00
_cell.angle_beta   90.00
_cell.angle_gamma   90.00
#
_symmetry.space_group_name_H-M   'P 1'
#
loop_
_entity.id
_entity.type
_entity.pdbx_description
1 polymer ?
#
loop_
_entity_poly.entity_id
_entity_poly.type
_entity_poly.pdbx_seq_one_letter_code
_entity_poly.pdbx_strand_id
1 'polypeptide(L)'
;MNIAVRAARLGDRMITILAAILMILLMSYGGFSLWYTYMTMQEGFLNNDLMSLKPVVSEDGSLSFEELLALNKDTRAWITLDGTNIDYPMVQGKDDMEYVNKDVEGNFSLSGSIFMSYHNAPDFSDPYILTYGHHMDNGGMYGDVMEFIDNSYFEEHKTGTLYLPGKARQLEVFACIEGDAYDPYIYNVMDKQGNMQEFLDYIKNNAQQY
;
A
#
# COMPACT_ATOMS: atom_id res chain seq x y z
N MET A 1 -57.83 39.16 14.19
CA MET A 1 -57.77 37.74 13.78
C MET A 1 -56.82 37.50 12.58
N ASN A 2 -56.85 38.31 11.52
CA ASN A 2 -56.03 38.09 10.30
C ASN A 2 -54.50 38.25 10.45
N ILE A 3 -54.01 39.07 11.39
CA ILE A 3 -52.58 39.33 11.58
C ILE A 3 -51.88 38.14 12.24
N ALA A 4 -52.49 37.55 13.27
CA ALA A 4 -51.98 36.37 13.97
C ALA A 4 -51.88 35.15 13.03
N VAL A 5 -52.87 34.95 12.17
CA VAL A 5 -52.85 33.86 11.17
C VAL A 5 -51.75 34.05 10.13
N ARG A 6 -51.49 35.29 9.68
CA ARG A 6 -50.38 35.58 8.76
C ARG A 6 -49.02 35.38 9.42
N ALA A 7 -48.84 35.82 10.67
CA ALA A 7 -47.60 35.63 11.42
C ALA A 7 -47.29 34.14 11.64
N ALA A 8 -48.29 33.34 12.02
CA ALA A 8 -48.13 31.90 12.20
C ALA A 8 -47.71 31.18 10.90
N ARG A 9 -48.36 31.51 9.76
CA ARG A 9 -47.99 30.95 8.45
C ARG A 9 -46.59 31.34 7.99
N LEU A 10 -46.13 32.55 8.36
CA LEU A 10 -44.79 33.02 8.02
C LEU A 10 -43.74 32.30 8.86
N GLY A 11 -44.00 32.11 10.16
CA GLY A 11 -43.15 31.31 11.05
C GLY A 11 -43.04 29.85 10.62
N ASP A 12 -44.15 29.21 10.26
CA ASP A 12 -44.17 27.84 9.75
C ASP A 12 -43.36 27.67 8.47
N ARG A 13 -43.50 28.60 7.52
CA ARG A 13 -42.66 28.64 6.30
C ARG A 13 -41.19 28.84 6.64
N MET A 14 -40.84 29.71 7.59
CA MET A 14 -39.47 29.92 8.01
C MET A 14 -38.87 28.65 8.63
N ILE A 15 -39.60 27.96 9.51
CA ILE A 15 -39.17 26.69 10.10
C ILE A 15 -38.98 25.64 9.02
N THR A 16 -39.90 25.54 8.06
CA THR A 16 -39.82 24.60 6.94
C THR A 16 -38.60 24.87 6.06
N ILE A 17 -38.31 26.13 5.74
CA ILE A 17 -37.13 26.52 4.97
C ILE A 17 -35.84 26.19 5.74
N LEU A 18 -35.79 26.50 7.04
CA LEU A 18 -34.64 26.17 7.88
C LEU A 18 -34.41 24.66 7.97
N ALA A 19 -35.47 23.87 8.12
CA ALA A 19 -35.39 22.41 8.11
C ALA A 19 -34.90 21.90 6.75
N ALA A 20 -35.37 22.46 5.63
CA ALA A 20 -34.92 22.10 4.29
C ALA A 20 -33.43 22.42 4.07
N ILE A 21 -32.96 23.59 4.51
CA ILE A 21 -31.55 23.95 4.46
C ILE A 21 -30.70 22.99 5.29
N LEU A 22 -31.14 22.67 6.52
CA LEU A 22 -30.43 21.71 7.36
C LEU A 22 -30.36 20.32 6.71
N MET A 23 -31.45 19.84 6.11
CA MET A 23 -31.46 18.58 5.37
C MET A 23 -30.48 18.59 4.19
N ILE A 24 -30.43 19.68 3.42
CA ILE A 24 -29.48 19.83 2.30
C ILE A 24 -28.04 19.83 2.81
N LEU A 25 -27.74 20.51 3.91
CA LEU A 25 -26.41 20.53 4.51
C LEU A 25 -25.97 19.14 4.99
N LEU A 26 -26.85 18.42 5.69
CA LEU A 26 -26.58 17.05 6.13
C LEU A 26 -26.38 16.10 4.95
N MET A 27 -27.20 16.24 3.89
CA MET A 27 -27.05 15.43 2.68
C MET A 27 -25.74 15.74 1.94
N SER A 28 -25.36 17.02 1.87
CA SER A 28 -24.11 17.45 1.24
C SER A 28 -22.90 16.94 2.03
N TYR A 29 -22.95 16.99 3.36
CA TYR A 29 -21.91 16.44 4.22
C TYR A 29 -21.81 14.91 4.08
N GLY A 30 -22.94 14.19 4.06
CA GLY A 30 -22.96 12.76 3.82
C GLY A 30 -22.37 12.37 2.47
N GLY A 31 -22.74 13.10 1.41
CA GLY A 31 -22.17 12.90 0.08
C GLY A 31 -20.66 13.18 0.03
N PHE A 32 -20.22 14.28 0.64
CA PHE A 32 -18.79 14.60 0.76
C PHE A 32 -18.03 13.52 1.56
N SER A 33 -18.59 13.04 2.67
CA SER A 33 -17.97 11.99 3.48
C SER A 33 -17.81 10.69 2.72
N LEU A 34 -18.84 10.26 1.97
CA LEU A 34 -18.75 9.05 1.15
C LEU A 34 -17.74 9.19 0.01
N TRP A 35 -17.73 10.35 -0.66
CA TRP A 35 -16.75 10.66 -1.70
C TRP A 35 -15.33 10.65 -1.13
N TYR A 36 -15.12 11.30 0.02
CA TYR A 36 -13.82 11.37 0.68
C TYR A 36 -13.33 9.98 1.08
N THR A 37 -14.16 9.15 1.72
CA THR A 37 -13.82 7.77 2.04
C THR A 37 -13.48 6.96 0.79
N TYR A 38 -14.29 7.07 -0.27
CA TYR A 38 -14.01 6.41 -1.54
C TYR A 38 -12.65 6.82 -2.14
N MET A 39 -12.33 8.11 -2.11
CA MET A 39 -11.06 8.62 -2.61
C MET A 39 -9.89 8.05 -1.80
N THR A 40 -9.98 8.04 -0.46
CA THR A 40 -8.95 7.46 0.41
C THR A 40 -8.75 5.96 0.17
N MET A 41 -9.81 5.20 -0.13
CA MET A 41 -9.66 3.79 -0.51
C MET A 41 -8.92 3.61 -1.84
N GLN A 42 -9.04 4.56 -2.78
CA GLN A 42 -8.32 4.54 -4.05
C GLN A 42 -6.85 4.98 -3.92
N GLU A 43 -6.49 5.76 -2.90
CA GLU A 43 -5.10 6.19 -2.66
C GLU A 43 -4.14 5.01 -2.42
N GLY A 44 -4.66 3.83 -2.03
CA GLY A 44 -3.88 2.60 -1.87
C GLY A 44 -3.44 1.94 -3.18
N PHE A 45 -3.90 2.42 -4.34
CA PHE A 45 -3.56 1.88 -5.65
C PHE A 45 -2.79 2.91 -6.48
N LEU A 46 -1.94 2.43 -7.41
CA LEU A 46 -1.28 3.32 -8.36
C LEU A 46 -2.28 3.94 -9.33
N ASN A 47 -2.07 5.21 -9.64
CA ASN A 47 -2.75 5.84 -10.76
C ASN A 47 -2.20 5.30 -12.11
N ASN A 48 -2.92 5.59 -13.20
CA ASN A 48 -2.54 5.10 -14.53
C ASN A 48 -1.14 5.59 -14.97
N ASP A 49 -0.74 6.79 -14.55
CA ASP A 49 0.53 7.38 -14.94
C ASP A 49 1.70 6.61 -14.29
N LEU A 50 1.64 6.34 -12.99
CA LEU A 50 2.62 5.52 -12.27
C LEU A 50 2.62 4.08 -12.75
N MET A 51 1.45 3.51 -13.01
CA MET A 51 1.34 2.15 -13.54
C MET A 51 1.98 2.00 -14.93
N SER A 52 1.95 3.06 -15.75
CA SER A 52 2.61 3.07 -17.05
C SER A 52 4.14 3.02 -16.96
N LEU A 53 4.71 3.34 -15.79
CA LEU A 53 6.16 3.28 -15.52
C LEU A 53 6.63 1.90 -15.08
N LYS A 54 5.73 0.91 -14.99
CA LYS A 54 6.11 -0.47 -14.64
C LYS A 54 7.19 -0.97 -15.61
N PRO A 55 8.32 -1.50 -15.10
CA PRO A 55 9.42 -1.94 -15.95
C PRO A 55 8.98 -3.06 -16.91
N VAL A 56 9.28 -2.87 -18.21
CA VAL A 56 9.04 -3.89 -19.24
C VAL A 56 10.35 -4.57 -19.58
N VAL A 57 10.37 -5.91 -19.53
CA VAL A 57 11.53 -6.70 -20.00
C VAL A 57 11.57 -6.60 -21.52
N SER A 58 12.61 -5.95 -22.05
CA SER A 58 12.84 -5.83 -23.49
C SER A 58 13.36 -7.15 -24.07
N GLU A 59 13.28 -7.32 -25.40
CA GLU A 59 13.76 -8.54 -26.08
C GLU A 59 15.25 -8.84 -25.85
N ASP A 60 16.06 -7.82 -25.53
CA ASP A 60 17.48 -7.92 -25.20
C ASP A 60 17.75 -8.19 -23.69
N GLY A 61 16.69 -8.33 -22.89
CA GLY A 61 16.76 -8.55 -21.44
C GLY A 61 17.00 -7.29 -20.62
N SER A 62 17.08 -6.10 -21.23
CA SER A 62 17.16 -4.83 -20.52
C SER A 62 15.79 -4.39 -19.99
N LEU A 63 15.78 -3.63 -18.90
CA LEU A 63 14.57 -3.16 -18.23
C LEU A 63 14.55 -1.64 -18.19
N SER A 64 13.41 -1.05 -18.58
CA SER A 64 13.17 0.40 -18.49
C SER A 64 12.97 0.79 -17.02
N PHE A 65 14.05 1.18 -16.35
CA PHE A 65 14.04 1.64 -14.96
C PHE A 65 14.41 3.13 -14.82
N GLU A 66 14.84 3.76 -15.93
CA GLU A 66 15.32 5.14 -15.95
C GLU A 66 14.23 6.15 -15.61
N GLU A 67 13.01 5.96 -16.11
CA GLU A 67 11.88 6.86 -15.86
C GLU A 67 11.45 6.83 -14.38
N LEU A 68 11.46 5.64 -13.76
CA LEU A 68 11.21 5.50 -12.32
C LEU A 68 12.30 6.19 -11.47
N LEU A 69 13.57 6.04 -11.86
CA LEU A 69 14.67 6.73 -11.19
C LEU A 69 14.66 8.24 -11.40
N ALA A 70 14.18 8.69 -12.57
CA ALA A 70 14.00 10.10 -12.88
C ALA A 70 12.85 10.72 -12.08
N LEU A 71 11.77 9.97 -11.88
CA LEU A 71 10.67 10.33 -10.99
C LEU A 71 11.15 10.42 -9.53
N ASN A 72 11.80 9.35 -9.05
CA ASN A 72 12.37 9.31 -7.71
C ASN A 72 13.68 8.52 -7.65
N LYS A 73 14.76 9.20 -7.24
CA LYS A 73 16.10 8.61 -7.07
C LYS A 73 16.17 7.59 -5.93
N ASP A 74 15.20 7.61 -5.03
CA ASP A 74 15.09 6.67 -3.93
C ASP A 74 14.44 5.35 -4.37
N THR A 75 13.97 5.24 -5.62
CA THR A 75 13.47 3.98 -6.19
C THR A 75 14.59 2.94 -6.25
N ARG A 76 14.27 1.72 -5.82
CA ARG A 76 15.19 0.57 -5.75
C ARG A 76 14.71 -0.62 -6.55
N ALA A 77 13.40 -0.85 -6.60
CA ALA A 77 12.81 -1.95 -7.35
C ALA A 77 11.36 -1.65 -7.77
N TRP A 78 10.75 -2.61 -8.46
CA TRP A 78 9.31 -2.76 -8.58
C TRP A 78 8.95 -4.18 -8.18
N ILE A 79 7.93 -4.36 -7.34
CA ILE A 79 7.47 -5.66 -6.86
C ILE A 79 6.09 -5.97 -7.41
N THR A 80 5.93 -7.17 -7.99
CA THR A 80 4.65 -7.72 -8.42
C THR A 80 4.46 -9.10 -7.78
N LEU A 81 3.30 -9.38 -7.20
CA LEU A 81 2.85 -10.75 -6.88
C LEU A 81 1.65 -11.09 -7.77
N ASP A 82 1.76 -12.19 -8.52
CA ASP A 82 0.81 -12.56 -9.56
C ASP A 82 -0.55 -12.90 -8.96
N GLY A 83 -1.62 -12.40 -9.59
CA GLY A 83 -3.01 -12.60 -9.14
C GLY A 83 -3.40 -11.78 -7.89
N THR A 84 -2.51 -10.94 -7.37
CA THR A 84 -2.80 -10.01 -6.27
C THR A 84 -2.83 -8.55 -6.77
N ASN A 85 -3.21 -7.62 -5.91
CA ASN A 85 -3.09 -6.18 -6.12
C ASN A 85 -1.68 -5.63 -5.81
N ILE A 86 -0.74 -6.48 -5.40
CA ILE A 86 0.64 -6.08 -5.11
C ILE A 86 1.37 -5.90 -6.44
N ASP A 87 1.42 -4.65 -6.90
CA ASP A 87 2.11 -4.25 -8.13
C ASP A 87 2.61 -2.80 -8.02
N TYR A 88 3.74 -2.61 -7.31
CA TYR A 88 4.16 -1.28 -6.85
C TYR A 88 5.66 -1.00 -7.05
N PRO A 89 6.05 0.27 -7.29
CA PRO A 89 7.43 0.69 -7.11
C PRO A 89 7.83 0.58 -5.64
N MET A 90 9.09 0.21 -5.42
CA MET A 90 9.70 0.08 -4.11
C MET A 90 10.80 1.12 -3.96
N VAL A 91 10.68 1.95 -2.93
CA VAL A 91 11.62 3.04 -2.60
C VAL A 91 12.40 2.73 -1.34
N GLN A 92 13.47 3.49 -1.07
CA GLN A 92 14.23 3.39 0.17
C GLN A 92 14.59 4.78 0.67
N GLY A 93 14.07 5.14 1.84
CA GLY A 93 14.35 6.43 2.48
C GLY A 93 15.68 6.46 3.24
N LYS A 94 15.94 7.59 3.89
CA LYS A 94 17.07 7.76 4.81
C LYS A 94 16.89 7.05 6.15
N ASP A 95 15.67 6.62 6.44
CA ASP A 95 15.22 5.88 7.61
C ASP A 95 13.93 5.11 7.26
N ASP A 96 13.50 4.22 8.17
CA ASP A 96 12.31 3.36 7.98
C ASP A 96 10.98 4.11 8.21
N MET A 97 11.01 5.44 8.37
CA MET A 97 9.83 6.28 8.60
C MET A 97 9.52 7.22 7.44
N GLU A 98 10.50 7.56 6.61
CA GLU A 98 10.37 8.56 5.56
C GLU A 98 9.23 8.25 4.57
N TYR A 99 9.02 6.98 4.24
CA TYR A 99 8.03 6.53 3.25
C TYR A 99 6.74 5.96 3.84
N VAL A 100 6.57 6.04 5.16
CA VAL A 100 5.32 5.61 5.82
C VAL A 100 4.14 6.47 5.40
N ASN A 101 4.32 7.79 5.21
CA ASN A 101 3.25 8.70 4.77
C ASN A 101 3.68 9.57 3.58
N LYS A 102 4.50 8.98 2.71
CA LYS A 102 5.05 9.64 1.53
C LYS A 102 4.88 8.71 0.33
N ASP A 103 4.29 9.21 -0.74
CA ASP A 103 4.16 8.46 -2.00
C ASP A 103 5.50 8.38 -2.75
N VAL A 104 5.51 7.61 -3.84
CA VAL A 104 6.71 7.43 -4.68
C VAL A 104 7.17 8.73 -5.34
N GLU A 105 6.30 9.71 -5.53
CA GLU A 105 6.65 11.03 -6.09
C GLU A 105 7.23 11.97 -5.02
N GLY A 106 7.08 11.61 -3.75
CA GLY A 106 7.60 12.31 -2.59
C GLY A 106 6.61 13.24 -1.91
N ASN A 107 5.33 13.19 -2.26
CA ASN A 107 4.26 13.95 -1.65
C ASN A 107 3.66 13.20 -0.45
N PHE A 108 2.94 13.92 0.41
CA PHE A 108 2.22 13.29 1.51
C PHE A 108 1.13 12.36 0.99
N SER A 109 1.08 11.14 1.52
CA SER A 109 0.05 10.15 1.22
C SER A 109 -0.31 9.35 2.48
N LEU A 110 -1.60 9.04 2.67
CA LEU A 110 -2.05 8.17 3.76
C LEU A 110 -1.67 6.71 3.51
N SER A 111 -1.65 6.27 2.25
CA SER A 111 -1.22 4.93 1.84
C SER A 111 0.30 4.75 1.82
N GLY A 112 1.05 5.85 1.86
CA GLY A 112 2.51 5.84 1.82
C GLY A 112 3.05 5.22 0.53
N SER A 113 4.14 4.46 0.65
CA SER A 113 4.74 3.69 -0.45
C SER A 113 5.04 2.27 0.02
N ILE A 114 5.34 1.37 -0.92
CA ILE A 114 6.10 0.17 -0.60
C ILE A 114 7.57 0.59 -0.46
N PHE A 115 8.19 0.32 0.68
CA PHE A 115 9.56 0.76 0.93
C PHE A 115 10.43 -0.33 1.57
N MET A 116 11.70 -0.34 1.19
CA MET A 116 12.73 -1.24 1.71
C MET A 116 13.34 -0.64 2.99
N SER A 117 13.73 -1.50 3.94
CA SER A 117 14.44 -1.04 5.14
C SER A 117 15.72 -0.28 4.77
N TYR A 118 15.96 0.84 5.43
CA TYR A 118 17.18 1.64 5.37
C TYR A 118 18.43 0.83 5.78
N HIS A 119 18.26 -0.19 6.63
CA HIS A 119 19.35 -1.06 7.04
C HIS A 119 19.81 -2.01 5.93
N ASN A 120 18.97 -2.27 4.91
CA ASN A 120 19.34 -3.10 3.79
C ASN A 120 20.21 -2.36 2.77
N ALA A 121 21.12 -3.11 2.15
CA ALA A 121 21.93 -2.62 1.05
C ALA A 121 21.06 -2.23 -0.17
N PRO A 122 21.25 -1.04 -0.76
CA PRO A 122 20.41 -0.52 -1.84
C PRO A 122 20.47 -1.35 -3.14
N ASP A 123 21.45 -2.23 -3.28
CA ASP A 123 21.71 -3.06 -4.46
C ASP A 123 21.15 -4.50 -4.35
N PHE A 124 20.40 -4.79 -3.28
CA PHE A 124 19.83 -6.11 -2.98
C PHE A 124 20.90 -7.21 -2.85
N SER A 125 22.08 -6.86 -2.32
CA SER A 125 23.14 -7.83 -1.99
C SER A 125 22.90 -8.61 -0.71
N ASP A 126 22.07 -8.08 0.20
CA ASP A 126 21.77 -8.76 1.46
C ASP A 126 20.95 -10.04 1.24
N PRO A 127 21.16 -11.07 2.07
CA PRO A 127 20.46 -12.33 1.92
C PRO A 127 18.98 -12.25 2.38
N TYR A 128 18.63 -11.24 3.18
CA TYR A 128 17.26 -10.95 3.61
C TYR A 128 16.97 -9.47 3.42
N ILE A 129 15.96 -9.20 2.59
CA ILE A 129 15.49 -7.86 2.27
C ILE A 129 14.13 -7.68 2.93
N LEU A 130 14.05 -6.73 3.87
CA LEU A 130 12.82 -6.40 4.54
C LEU A 130 12.16 -5.23 3.85
N THR A 131 10.87 -5.38 3.57
CA THR A 131 10.06 -4.35 2.91
C THR A 131 8.78 -4.15 3.70
N TYR A 132 8.28 -2.92 3.66
CA TYR A 132 7.13 -2.46 4.39
C TYR A 132 6.13 -1.86 3.42
N GLY A 133 4.86 -1.93 3.81
CA GLY A 133 3.74 -1.33 3.12
C GLY A 133 2.55 -1.31 4.06
N HIS A 134 1.68 -0.30 3.92
CA HIS A 134 0.45 -0.27 4.70
C HIS A 134 -0.47 -1.43 4.31
N HIS A 135 -1.26 -1.89 5.26
CA HIS A 135 -2.43 -2.71 4.98
C HIS A 135 -3.60 -1.76 4.71
N MET A 136 -3.91 -1.54 3.43
CA MET A 136 -5.06 -0.72 3.04
C MET A 136 -6.27 -1.61 2.74
N ASP A 137 -7.46 -1.13 3.09
CA ASP A 137 -8.72 -1.79 2.74
C ASP A 137 -8.81 -2.04 1.22
N ASN A 138 -9.52 -3.11 0.83
CA ASN A 138 -9.66 -3.60 -0.54
C ASN A 138 -8.35 -4.07 -1.22
N GLY A 139 -7.26 -4.24 -0.47
CA GLY A 139 -6.03 -4.84 -1.02
C GLY A 139 -4.99 -3.84 -1.51
N GLY A 140 -5.19 -2.54 -1.29
CA GLY A 140 -4.19 -1.52 -1.64
C GLY A 140 -2.87 -1.73 -0.90
N MET A 141 -1.76 -1.34 -1.53
CA MET A 141 -0.40 -1.50 -0.99
C MET A 141 -0.09 -2.97 -0.62
N TYR A 142 0.16 -3.31 0.65
CA TYR A 142 0.33 -4.69 1.13
C TYR A 142 -0.94 -5.25 1.78
N GLY A 143 -2.11 -4.67 1.46
CA GLY A 143 -3.41 -5.12 1.95
C GLY A 143 -3.65 -6.62 1.74
N ASP A 144 -3.38 -7.11 0.52
CA ASP A 144 -3.57 -8.51 0.13
C ASP A 144 -2.68 -9.52 0.89
N VAL A 145 -1.62 -9.06 1.59
CA VAL A 145 -0.76 -9.97 2.39
C VAL A 145 -1.59 -10.71 3.45
N MET A 146 -2.65 -10.10 3.97
CA MET A 146 -3.53 -10.73 4.96
C MET A 146 -4.35 -11.90 4.38
N GLU A 147 -4.64 -11.89 3.08
CA GLU A 147 -5.40 -12.97 2.42
C GLU A 147 -4.59 -14.27 2.34
N PHE A 148 -3.25 -14.20 2.36
CA PHE A 148 -2.37 -15.38 2.40
C PHE A 148 -2.49 -16.21 3.68
N ILE A 149 -3.24 -15.74 4.68
CA ILE A 149 -3.62 -16.54 5.84
C ILE A 149 -4.56 -17.69 5.42
N ASP A 150 -5.41 -17.47 4.41
CA ASP A 150 -6.24 -18.53 3.83
C ASP A 150 -5.41 -19.46 2.94
N ASN A 151 -5.57 -20.76 3.13
CA ASN A 151 -4.79 -21.76 2.41
C ASN A 151 -5.09 -21.75 0.90
N SER A 152 -6.34 -21.56 0.50
CA SER A 152 -6.70 -21.59 -0.94
C SER A 152 -6.11 -20.39 -1.65
N TYR A 153 -6.19 -19.21 -1.03
CA TYR A 153 -5.57 -18.00 -1.55
C TYR A 153 -4.04 -18.16 -1.63
N PHE A 154 -3.39 -18.68 -0.58
CA PHE A 154 -1.96 -18.94 -0.56
C PHE A 154 -1.50 -19.89 -1.68
N GLU A 155 -2.23 -20.99 -1.91
CA GLU A 155 -1.90 -21.96 -2.97
C GLU A 155 -2.09 -21.39 -4.39
N GLU A 156 -3.01 -20.46 -4.59
CA GLU A 156 -3.29 -19.84 -5.89
C GLU A 156 -2.28 -18.72 -6.26
N HIS A 157 -1.69 -18.04 -5.26
CA HIS A 157 -0.93 -16.79 -5.45
C HIS A 157 0.56 -16.90 -5.07
N LYS A 158 1.25 -17.97 -5.48
CA LYS A 158 2.64 -18.24 -5.05
C LYS A 158 3.74 -17.55 -5.86
N THR A 159 3.43 -16.92 -6.98
CA THR A 159 4.45 -16.41 -7.90
C THR A 159 4.46 -14.90 -7.97
N GLY A 160 5.59 -14.35 -8.39
CA GLY A 160 5.71 -12.93 -8.63
C GLY A 160 7.01 -12.59 -9.32
N THR A 161 7.25 -11.29 -9.48
CA THR A 161 8.46 -10.75 -10.11
C THR A 161 8.96 -9.52 -9.35
N LEU A 162 10.26 -9.49 -9.06
CA LEU A 162 10.98 -8.32 -8.59
C LEU A 162 11.81 -7.75 -9.73
N TYR A 163 11.45 -6.55 -10.20
CA TYR A 163 12.20 -5.82 -11.21
C TYR A 163 13.22 -4.92 -10.53
N LEU A 164 14.49 -5.17 -10.82
CA LEU A 164 15.64 -4.37 -10.38
C LEU A 164 16.20 -3.60 -11.57
N PRO A 165 17.03 -2.57 -11.34
CA PRO A 165 17.79 -1.93 -12.41
C PRO A 165 18.57 -2.97 -13.24
N GLY A 166 18.14 -3.16 -14.50
CA GLY A 166 18.76 -4.05 -15.48
C GLY A 166 18.52 -5.56 -15.32
N LYS A 167 17.68 -6.02 -14.38
CA LYS A 167 17.34 -7.46 -14.26
C LYS A 167 16.00 -7.69 -13.55
N ALA A 168 15.29 -8.75 -13.95
CA ALA A 168 14.14 -9.27 -13.23
C ALA A 168 14.52 -10.53 -12.45
N ARG A 169 13.92 -10.73 -11.28
CA ARG A 169 14.03 -11.95 -10.47
C ARG A 169 12.63 -12.49 -10.22
N GLN A 170 12.44 -13.80 -10.42
CA GLN A 170 11.19 -14.44 -9.99
C GLN A 170 11.12 -14.48 -8.48
N LEU A 171 9.95 -14.18 -7.95
CA LEU A 171 9.61 -14.33 -6.54
C LEU A 171 8.75 -15.59 -6.37
N GLU A 172 8.96 -16.25 -5.24
CA GLU A 172 8.12 -17.36 -4.78
C GLU A 172 7.69 -17.04 -3.35
N VAL A 173 6.37 -16.95 -3.15
CA VAL A 173 5.77 -16.88 -1.82
C VAL A 173 5.78 -18.31 -1.28
N PHE A 174 6.68 -18.55 -0.33
CA PHE A 174 6.84 -19.87 0.28
C PHE A 174 6.32 -19.93 1.71
N ALA A 175 6.03 -18.79 2.35
CA ALA A 175 5.50 -18.78 3.72
C ALA A 175 4.67 -17.53 4.01
N CYS A 176 3.70 -17.66 4.90
CA CYS A 176 2.95 -16.55 5.50
C CYS A 176 3.02 -16.67 7.03
N ILE A 177 3.35 -15.57 7.72
CA ILE A 177 3.44 -15.50 9.18
C ILE A 177 2.58 -14.35 9.67
N GLU A 178 1.68 -14.62 10.61
CA GLU A 178 1.05 -13.61 11.45
C GLU A 178 1.89 -13.45 12.73
N GLY A 179 2.57 -12.32 12.87
CA GLY A 179 3.58 -12.10 13.92
C GLY A 179 3.38 -10.82 14.72
N ASP A 180 4.06 -10.74 15.87
CA ASP A 180 4.08 -9.54 16.71
C ASP A 180 4.92 -8.42 16.06
N ALA A 181 4.47 -7.18 16.15
CA ALA A 181 5.14 -6.02 15.54
C ALA A 181 6.55 -5.73 16.10
N TYR A 182 6.93 -6.35 17.21
CA TYR A 182 8.24 -6.22 17.86
C TYR A 182 9.10 -7.47 17.73
N ASP A 183 8.73 -8.43 16.87
CA ASP A 183 9.48 -9.67 16.68
C ASP A 183 10.90 -9.41 16.11
N PRO A 184 11.96 -9.61 16.90
CA PRO A 184 13.31 -9.33 16.46
C PRO A 184 13.80 -10.33 15.39
N TYR A 185 13.20 -11.51 15.28
CA TYR A 185 13.59 -12.46 14.23
C TYR A 185 13.19 -11.96 12.86
N ILE A 186 12.04 -11.30 12.73
CA ILE A 186 11.55 -10.71 11.47
C ILE A 186 12.20 -9.35 11.22
N TYR A 187 12.12 -8.43 12.19
CA TYR A 187 12.44 -7.02 11.93
C TYR A 187 13.92 -6.65 12.08
N ASN A 188 14.78 -7.54 12.59
CA ASN A 188 16.23 -7.30 12.62
C ASN A 188 16.92 -7.93 11.39
N VAL A 189 17.20 -7.09 10.38
CA VAL A 189 17.91 -7.49 9.15
C VAL A 189 19.42 -7.64 9.33
N MET A 190 20.02 -6.91 10.28
CA MET A 190 21.49 -6.85 10.45
C MET A 190 22.07 -8.19 10.91
N ASP A 191 21.32 -8.94 11.72
CA ASP A 191 21.74 -10.24 12.25
C ASP A 191 21.64 -11.38 11.21
N LYS A 192 21.11 -11.10 10.01
CA LYS A 192 20.89 -12.10 8.96
C LYS A 192 22.11 -12.31 8.05
N GLN A 193 23.18 -11.55 8.25
CA GLN A 193 24.46 -11.75 7.58
C GLN A 193 25.20 -12.97 8.18
N GLY A 194 24.84 -14.17 7.72
CA GLY A 194 25.52 -15.43 8.06
C GLY A 194 24.70 -16.43 8.89
N ASN A 195 23.51 -16.05 9.37
CA ASN A 195 22.65 -16.91 10.19
C ASN A 195 21.29 -17.21 9.54
N MET A 196 21.29 -17.41 8.22
CA MET A 196 20.05 -17.61 7.46
C MET A 196 19.30 -18.89 7.84
N GLN A 197 20.02 -19.94 8.24
CA GLN A 197 19.39 -21.21 8.60
C GLN A 197 18.49 -21.08 9.83
N GLU A 198 18.96 -20.41 10.88
CA GLU A 198 18.17 -20.19 12.09
C GLU A 198 16.91 -19.36 11.78
N PHE A 199 17.02 -18.39 10.87
CA PHE A 199 15.88 -17.60 10.42
C PHE A 199 14.88 -18.43 9.61
N LEU A 200 15.34 -19.29 8.71
CA LEU A 200 14.45 -20.19 7.95
C LEU A 200 13.76 -21.21 8.86
N ASP A 201 14.47 -21.74 9.87
CA ASP A 201 13.88 -22.62 10.87
C ASP A 201 12.83 -21.87 11.71
N TYR A 202 13.09 -20.61 12.06
CA TYR A 202 12.12 -19.73 12.71
C TYR A 202 10.86 -19.56 11.85
N ILE A 203 11.02 -19.21 10.56
CA ILE A 203 9.90 -19.06 9.63
C ILE A 203 9.08 -20.35 9.58
N LYS A 204 9.74 -21.49 9.36
CA LYS A 204 9.06 -22.78 9.24
C LYS A 204 8.25 -23.18 10.48
N ASN A 205 8.73 -22.82 11.67
CA ASN A 205 8.06 -23.17 12.93
C ASN A 205 6.90 -22.23 13.28
N ASN A 206 6.87 -21.01 12.73
CA ASN A 206 5.88 -19.98 13.08
C ASN A 206 4.96 -19.60 11.92
N ALA A 207 5.21 -20.11 10.71
CA ALA A 207 4.38 -19.84 9.56
C ALA A 207 3.01 -20.52 9.67
N GLN A 208 1.99 -19.76 9.31
CA GLN A 208 0.63 -20.24 9.18
C GLN A 208 0.43 -21.02 7.87
N GLN A 209 1.13 -20.61 6.81
CA GLN A 209 1.27 -21.34 5.54
C GLN A 209 2.75 -21.50 5.21
N TYR A 210 3.17 -22.66 4.73
CA TYR A 210 4.56 -22.99 4.36
C TYR A 210 4.60 -24.03 3.23
#